data_AF-A0A285M6X6-F1
#
_entry.id   AF-A0A285M6X6-F1
#
_cell.length_a   1.000
_cell.length_b   1.000
_cell.length_c   1.000
_cell.angle_alpha   90.00
_cell.angle_beta   90.00
_cell.angle_gamma   90.00
#
_symmetry.space_group_name_H-M   'P 1'
#
loop_
_entity.id
_entity.type
_entity.pdbx_description
1 polymer ?
#
loop_
_entity_poly.entity_id
_entity_poly.type
_entity_poly.pdbx_seq_one_letter_code
_entity_poly.pdbx_strand_id
1 'polypeptide(L)'
;MGFLNEKFPNALILPLIITSQPFYNLSVPNYVYDAELDFFRQYGIYYHDIRRELYSMFGETPPGFLYSDAAHFHRGFVCALIGRTLAEKAFFLLALKRNGIEQVPSKKLTNFASYIDAKGLVAAGRGCQVETISVRRFSVDYLEIDHSNSLEVELDGFPICIYLASDLLSSNLRLSINGNEYAIATKHRDCQEGKFMFTSVPIVLNESIMQVPLRKKCLLKFSLEQSSRCWEFDCFQSNVPSSGQERVRIAGIATVPSSFRTRI
;
A
#
# COMPACT_ATOMS: atom_id res chain seq x y z
N MET A 1 -19.95 8.11 2.46
CA MET A 1 -19.87 6.63 2.43
C MET A 1 -18.63 6.26 1.62
N GLY A 2 -18.03 5.07 1.79
CA GLY A 2 -16.81 4.74 1.02
C GLY A 2 -17.09 4.69 -0.49
N PHE A 3 -16.18 5.17 -1.35
CA PHE A 3 -16.37 5.28 -2.81
C PHE A 3 -16.94 4.02 -3.47
N LEU A 4 -16.46 2.83 -3.09
CA LEU A 4 -16.97 1.56 -3.62
C LEU A 4 -18.41 1.27 -3.17
N ASN A 5 -18.78 1.61 -1.94
CA ASN A 5 -20.12 1.37 -1.41
C ASN A 5 -21.14 2.42 -1.92
N GLU A 6 -20.69 3.65 -2.18
CA GLU A 6 -21.52 4.67 -2.83
C GLU A 6 -21.85 4.31 -4.27
N LYS A 7 -20.83 3.88 -5.02
CA LYS A 7 -20.98 3.61 -6.45
C LYS A 7 -21.53 2.21 -6.72
N PHE A 8 -21.23 1.25 -5.85
CA PHE A 8 -21.61 -0.15 -6.00
C PHE A 8 -22.15 -0.73 -4.69
N PRO A 9 -23.31 -0.25 -4.20
CA PRO A 9 -23.85 -0.62 -2.89
C PRO A 9 -24.18 -2.11 -2.74
N ASN A 10 -24.28 -2.83 -3.85
CA ASN A 10 -24.62 -4.24 -3.92
C ASN A 10 -23.45 -5.12 -4.40
N ALA A 11 -22.26 -4.55 -4.63
CA ALA A 11 -21.11 -5.31 -5.09
C ALA A 11 -20.63 -6.29 -4.02
N LEU A 12 -20.29 -7.49 -4.48
CA LEU A 12 -19.55 -8.46 -3.68
C LEU A 12 -18.06 -8.13 -3.86
N ILE A 13 -17.34 -8.01 -2.75
CA ILE A 13 -15.91 -7.69 -2.76
C ILE A 13 -15.16 -8.98 -2.41
N LEU A 14 -14.24 -9.37 -3.26
CA LEU A 14 -13.28 -10.43 -2.98
C LEU A 14 -11.86 -9.84 -3.00
N PRO A 15 -11.30 -9.49 -1.83
CA PRO A 15 -9.89 -9.15 -1.73
C PRO A 15 -9.05 -10.35 -2.17
N LEU A 16 -7.99 -10.05 -2.93
CA LEU A 16 -7.02 -11.04 -3.38
C LEU A 16 -5.70 -10.73 -2.71
N ILE A 17 -5.13 -11.75 -2.08
CA ILE A 17 -3.76 -11.68 -1.59
C ILE A 17 -2.90 -12.33 -2.66
N ILE A 18 -2.10 -11.50 -3.32
CA ILE A 18 -1.12 -11.91 -4.31
C ILE A 18 0.28 -11.68 -3.75
N THR A 19 1.28 -12.32 -4.34
CA THR A 19 2.66 -12.16 -3.91
C THR A 19 3.57 -11.96 -5.11
N SER A 20 4.60 -11.14 -4.93
CA SER A 20 5.72 -11.04 -5.86
C SER A 20 6.64 -12.28 -5.78
N GLN A 21 7.46 -12.52 -6.80
CA GLN A 21 8.32 -13.71 -6.92
C GLN A 21 9.19 -13.97 -5.67
N PRO A 22 9.85 -12.95 -5.06
CA PRO A 22 10.73 -13.19 -3.90
C PRO A 22 10.02 -13.82 -2.71
N PHE A 23 8.72 -13.58 -2.58
CA PHE A 23 7.90 -14.04 -1.48
C PHE A 23 7.01 -15.23 -1.87
N TYR A 24 7.22 -15.85 -3.05
CA TYR A 24 6.45 -17.01 -3.48
C TYR A 24 6.46 -18.14 -2.44
N ASN A 25 7.63 -18.50 -1.92
CA ASN A 25 7.75 -19.58 -0.94
C ASN A 25 7.15 -19.14 0.41
N LEU A 26 6.28 -19.97 0.99
CA LEU A 26 5.60 -19.69 2.25
C LEU A 26 6.55 -19.58 3.46
N SER A 27 7.77 -20.12 3.35
CA SER A 27 8.79 -19.99 4.41
C SER A 27 9.49 -18.62 4.42
N VAL A 28 9.37 -17.84 3.33
CA VAL A 28 9.95 -16.49 3.26
C VAL A 28 8.99 -15.53 4.00
N PRO A 29 9.46 -14.85 5.06
CA PRO A 29 8.65 -13.89 5.79
C PRO A 29 8.19 -12.75 4.87
N ASN A 30 6.90 -12.43 4.94
CA ASN A 30 6.32 -11.25 4.28
C ASN A 30 5.32 -10.61 5.24
N TYR A 31 5.79 -9.57 5.95
CA TYR A 31 5.01 -8.88 6.98
C TYR A 31 3.74 -8.22 6.44
N VAL A 32 3.75 -7.79 5.18
CA VAL A 32 2.58 -7.20 4.51
C VAL A 32 1.51 -8.26 4.33
N TYR A 33 1.90 -9.39 3.75
CA TYR A 33 1.01 -10.52 3.54
C TYR A 33 0.42 -11.03 4.86
N ASP A 34 1.23 -11.13 5.92
CA ASP A 34 0.76 -11.57 7.24
C ASP A 34 -0.24 -10.56 7.83
N ALA A 35 0.04 -9.26 7.74
CA ALA A 35 -0.86 -8.21 8.20
C ALA A 35 -2.17 -8.14 7.40
N GLU A 36 -2.14 -8.36 6.08
CA GLU A 36 -3.35 -8.47 5.24
C GLU A 36 -4.22 -9.66 5.66
N LEU A 37 -3.60 -10.83 5.88
CA LEU A 37 -4.30 -12.02 6.36
C LEU A 37 -4.99 -11.77 7.70
N ASP A 38 -4.26 -11.20 8.65
CA ASP A 38 -4.79 -10.96 9.99
C ASP A 38 -5.92 -9.93 9.97
N PHE A 39 -5.77 -8.87 9.17
CA PHE A 39 -6.86 -7.92 8.93
C PHE A 39 -8.11 -8.62 8.40
N PHE A 40 -8.02 -9.38 7.31
CA PHE A 40 -9.22 -10.00 6.75
C PHE A 40 -9.86 -11.02 7.71
N ARG A 41 -9.06 -11.79 8.45
CA ARG A 41 -9.55 -12.73 9.47
C ARG A 41 -10.25 -12.03 10.61
N GLN A 42 -9.63 -10.99 11.18
CA GLN A 42 -10.17 -10.21 12.30
C GLN A 42 -11.52 -9.61 11.96
N TYR A 43 -11.69 -9.11 10.73
CA TYR A 43 -12.92 -8.49 10.28
C TYR A 43 -13.91 -9.46 9.64
N GLY A 44 -13.61 -10.76 9.56
CA GLY A 44 -14.46 -11.76 8.93
C GLY A 44 -14.70 -11.50 7.43
N ILE A 45 -13.77 -10.81 6.78
CA ILE A 45 -13.81 -10.54 5.35
C ILE A 45 -13.34 -11.81 4.64
N TYR A 46 -14.15 -12.34 3.73
CA TYR A 46 -13.69 -13.43 2.88
C TYR A 46 -12.69 -12.88 1.87
N TYR A 47 -11.51 -13.47 1.87
CA TYR A 47 -10.44 -13.17 0.93
C TYR A 47 -10.06 -14.44 0.19
N HIS A 48 -9.27 -14.28 -0.87
CA HIS A 48 -8.67 -15.40 -1.56
C HIS A 48 -7.15 -15.24 -1.66
N ASP A 49 -6.45 -16.26 -1.19
CA ASP A 49 -4.99 -16.29 -1.08
C ASP A 49 -4.38 -17.02 -2.28
N ILE A 50 -4.02 -16.24 -3.29
CA ILE A 50 -3.43 -16.74 -4.54
C ILE A 50 -2.03 -17.29 -4.27
N ARG A 51 -1.26 -16.72 -3.32
CA ARG A 51 0.07 -17.21 -2.95
C ARG A 51 0.00 -18.65 -2.48
N ARG A 52 -0.87 -18.95 -1.51
CA ARG A 52 -1.05 -20.31 -1.00
C ARG A 52 -1.58 -21.27 -2.05
N GLU A 53 -2.50 -20.82 -2.90
CA GLU A 53 -3.04 -21.65 -3.97
C GLU A 53 -1.95 -22.06 -4.97
N LEU A 54 -1.18 -21.10 -5.48
CA LEU A 54 -0.09 -21.36 -6.41
C LEU A 54 0.99 -22.25 -5.76
N TYR A 55 1.34 -21.99 -4.49
CA TYR A 55 2.26 -22.84 -3.74
C TYR A 55 1.73 -24.26 -3.57
N SER A 56 0.43 -24.44 -3.31
CA SER A 56 -0.19 -25.76 -3.24
C SER A 56 -0.18 -26.50 -4.58
N MET A 57 -0.23 -25.78 -5.70
CA MET A 57 -0.20 -26.38 -7.04
C MET A 57 1.22 -26.78 -7.48
N PHE A 58 2.22 -25.96 -7.16
CA PHE A 58 3.57 -26.10 -7.74
C PHE A 58 4.67 -26.40 -6.72
N GLY A 59 4.38 -26.38 -5.42
CA GLY A 59 5.34 -26.67 -4.36
C GLY A 59 6.31 -25.50 -4.09
N GLU A 60 7.46 -25.81 -3.49
CA GLU A 60 8.42 -24.81 -2.98
C GLU A 60 9.09 -23.97 -4.05
N THR A 61 9.31 -24.54 -5.24
CA THR A 61 10.04 -23.90 -6.33
C THR A 61 9.04 -23.34 -7.34
N PRO A 62 8.99 -22.03 -7.56
CA PRO A 62 8.08 -21.46 -8.55
C PRO A 62 8.50 -21.91 -9.95
N PRO A 63 7.57 -22.45 -10.77
CA PRO A 63 7.88 -22.77 -12.16
C PRO A 63 8.35 -21.53 -12.92
N GLY A 64 9.25 -21.69 -13.89
CA GLY A 64 9.79 -20.58 -14.67
C GLY A 64 8.75 -19.81 -15.50
N PHE A 65 7.55 -20.36 -15.66
CA PHE A 65 6.42 -19.69 -16.31
C PHE A 65 5.50 -18.94 -15.33
N LEU A 66 5.77 -18.97 -14.02
CA LEU A 66 4.89 -18.37 -13.02
C LEU A 66 5.04 -16.84 -12.98
N TYR A 67 6.27 -16.35 -13.11
CA TYR A 67 6.62 -14.94 -13.03
C TYR A 67 7.35 -14.53 -14.30
N SER A 68 7.03 -13.36 -14.86
CA SER A 68 7.81 -12.79 -15.97
C SER A 68 9.05 -12.06 -15.46
N ASP A 69 8.94 -11.46 -14.28
CA ASP A 69 10.00 -10.83 -13.52
C ASP A 69 9.64 -10.88 -12.04
N ALA A 70 10.44 -10.26 -11.18
CA ALA A 70 10.21 -10.40 -9.76
C ALA A 70 8.90 -9.78 -9.25
N ALA A 71 8.28 -8.85 -9.97
CA ALA A 71 7.06 -8.15 -9.56
C ALA A 71 5.81 -8.69 -10.28
N HIS A 72 5.96 -9.24 -11.47
CA HIS A 72 4.84 -9.54 -12.35
C HIS A 72 4.65 -11.04 -12.61
N PHE A 73 3.39 -11.49 -12.53
CA PHE A 73 3.00 -12.79 -13.07
C PHE A 73 3.15 -12.83 -14.58
N HIS A 74 3.49 -14.01 -15.10
CA HIS A 74 3.51 -14.24 -16.54
C HIS A 74 2.10 -14.09 -17.14
N ARG A 75 1.94 -13.18 -18.11
CA ARG A 75 0.64 -12.71 -18.64
C ARG A 75 -0.23 -13.78 -19.32
N GLY A 76 0.33 -14.94 -19.64
CA GLY A 76 -0.39 -16.05 -20.27
C GLY A 76 -1.06 -16.96 -19.24
N PHE A 77 -0.41 -18.10 -18.99
CA PHE A 77 -0.95 -19.21 -18.19
C PHE A 77 -1.41 -18.79 -16.78
N VAL A 78 -0.67 -17.93 -16.10
CA VAL A 78 -0.92 -17.59 -14.70
C VAL A 78 -2.11 -16.65 -14.55
N CYS A 79 -2.23 -15.65 -15.41
CA CYS A 79 -3.43 -14.81 -15.46
C CYS A 79 -4.69 -15.65 -15.73
N ALA A 80 -4.59 -16.70 -16.56
CA ALA A 80 -5.70 -17.62 -16.80
C ALA A 80 -6.03 -18.48 -15.57
N LEU A 81 -5.02 -18.99 -14.85
CA LEU A 81 -5.22 -19.71 -13.58
C LEU A 81 -5.90 -18.83 -12.54
N ILE A 82 -5.35 -17.63 -12.30
CA ILE A 82 -5.95 -16.65 -11.38
C ILE A 82 -7.38 -16.34 -11.82
N GLY A 83 -7.60 -16.05 -13.12
CA GLY A 83 -8.92 -15.74 -13.66
C GLY A 83 -9.95 -16.86 -13.46
N ARG A 84 -9.55 -18.12 -13.65
CA ARG A 84 -10.40 -19.29 -13.37
C ARG A 84 -10.80 -19.31 -11.89
N THR A 85 -9.83 -19.20 -11.00
CA THR A 85 -10.07 -19.23 -9.56
C THR A 85 -10.99 -18.08 -9.14
N LEU A 86 -10.80 -16.89 -9.69
CA LEU A 86 -11.69 -15.74 -9.46
C LEU A 86 -13.12 -16.01 -9.92
N ALA A 87 -13.31 -16.65 -11.07
CA ALA A 87 -14.64 -17.02 -11.55
C ALA A 87 -15.31 -18.00 -10.58
N GLU A 88 -14.60 -19.04 -10.14
CA GLU A 88 -15.10 -20.03 -9.18
C GLU A 88 -15.49 -19.37 -7.84
N LYS A 89 -14.65 -18.47 -7.32
CA LYS A 89 -14.97 -17.73 -6.08
C LYS A 89 -16.11 -16.75 -6.28
N ALA A 90 -16.21 -16.07 -7.41
CA ALA A 90 -17.34 -15.19 -7.70
C ALA A 90 -18.67 -15.95 -7.68
N PHE A 91 -18.73 -17.16 -8.25
CA PHE A 91 -19.92 -18.02 -8.16
C PHE A 91 -20.25 -18.41 -6.71
N PHE A 92 -19.24 -18.77 -5.93
CA PHE A 92 -19.41 -19.06 -4.50
C PHE A 92 -19.98 -17.86 -3.73
N LEU A 93 -19.43 -16.66 -3.96
CA LEU A 93 -19.91 -15.43 -3.33
C LEU A 93 -21.36 -15.09 -3.71
N LEU A 94 -21.71 -15.27 -4.98
CA LEU A 94 -23.09 -15.10 -5.46
C LEU A 94 -24.04 -16.10 -4.79
N ALA A 95 -23.60 -17.34 -4.57
CA ALA A 95 -24.38 -18.36 -3.88
C ALA A 95 -24.59 -17.99 -2.39
N LEU A 96 -23.54 -17.53 -1.69
CA LEU A 96 -23.66 -17.04 -0.31
C LEU A 96 -24.69 -15.92 -0.20
N LYS A 97 -24.60 -14.91 -1.10
CA LYS A 97 -25.55 -13.79 -1.14
C LYS A 97 -26.99 -14.25 -1.37
N ARG A 98 -27.21 -15.18 -2.30
CA ARG A 98 -28.55 -15.75 -2.57
C ARG A 98 -29.13 -16.48 -1.35
N ASN A 99 -28.28 -17.10 -0.55
CA ASN A 99 -28.67 -17.81 0.67
C ASN A 99 -28.81 -16.88 1.89
N GLY A 100 -28.80 -15.56 1.71
CA GLY A 100 -28.94 -14.58 2.79
C GLY A 100 -27.71 -14.47 3.69
N ILE A 101 -26.58 -15.06 3.30
CA ILE A 101 -25.31 -14.90 4.01
C ILE A 101 -24.69 -13.60 3.50
N GLU A 102 -24.96 -12.52 4.22
CA GLU A 102 -24.28 -11.25 4.00
C GLU A 102 -22.81 -11.40 4.42
N GLN A 103 -21.89 -11.21 3.48
CA GLN A 103 -20.55 -10.79 3.86
C GLN A 103 -20.67 -9.44 4.55
N VAL A 104 -19.99 -9.32 5.69
CA VAL A 104 -19.91 -8.15 6.59
C VAL A 104 -20.61 -6.93 6.01
N PRO A 105 -21.69 -6.43 6.64
CA PRO A 105 -22.49 -5.37 6.04
C PRO A 105 -21.58 -4.21 5.67
N SER A 106 -21.54 -3.88 4.37
CA SER A 106 -20.83 -2.72 3.82
C SER A 106 -21.19 -1.42 4.55
N LYS A 107 -22.31 -1.42 5.28
CA LYS A 107 -22.76 -0.38 6.22
C LYS A 107 -21.76 -0.07 7.34
N LYS A 108 -20.83 -0.96 7.72
CA LYS A 108 -19.76 -0.65 8.69
C LYS A 108 -18.48 -0.12 8.06
N LEU A 109 -18.30 -0.27 6.74
CA LEU A 109 -17.14 0.21 5.98
C LEU A 109 -17.39 1.61 5.37
N THR A 110 -18.29 2.41 5.95
CA THR A 110 -18.60 3.74 5.45
C THR A 110 -17.58 4.77 5.96
N ASN A 111 -16.90 5.45 5.03
CA ASN A 111 -15.93 6.52 5.30
C ASN A 111 -14.76 6.12 6.21
N PHE A 112 -14.15 4.97 5.94
CA PHE A 112 -12.94 4.57 6.66
C PHE A 112 -11.80 5.57 6.44
N ALA A 113 -11.57 5.97 5.20
CA ALA A 113 -10.40 6.76 4.84
C ALA A 113 -10.77 8.09 4.19
N SER A 114 -10.12 9.17 4.63
CA SER A 114 -10.06 10.46 3.95
C SER A 114 -8.72 10.56 3.23
N TYR A 115 -8.72 11.06 1.99
CA TYR A 115 -7.49 11.29 1.24
C TYR A 115 -7.16 12.79 1.23
N ILE A 116 -5.93 13.11 1.59
CA ILE A 116 -5.37 14.46 1.53
C ILE A 116 -4.34 14.45 0.40
N ASP A 117 -4.60 15.21 -0.65
CA ASP A 117 -3.67 15.34 -1.78
C ASP A 117 -2.53 16.31 -1.47
N ALA A 118 -1.55 16.42 -2.37
CA ALA A 118 -0.41 17.32 -2.25
C ALA A 118 -0.80 18.77 -1.92
N LYS A 119 -1.89 19.29 -2.50
CA LYS A 119 -2.37 20.65 -2.22
C LYS A 119 -2.87 20.78 -0.78
N GLY A 120 -3.65 19.80 -0.33
CA GLY A 120 -4.09 19.72 1.07
C GLY A 120 -2.92 19.58 2.04
N LEU A 121 -1.88 18.83 1.68
CA LEU A 121 -0.67 18.68 2.49
C LEU A 121 0.13 19.99 2.60
N VAL A 122 0.21 20.80 1.54
CA VAL A 122 0.86 22.13 1.61
C VAL A 122 0.10 23.09 2.50
N ALA A 123 -1.23 23.06 2.48
CA ALA A 123 -2.01 23.89 3.40
C ALA A 123 -1.80 23.48 4.87
N ALA A 124 -1.53 22.19 5.11
CA ALA A 124 -1.34 21.61 6.44
C ALA A 124 0.13 21.65 6.93
N GLY A 125 1.09 21.90 6.04
CA GLY A 125 2.52 21.92 6.34
C GLY A 125 3.22 23.22 5.95
N ARG A 126 4.47 23.40 6.40
CA ARG A 126 5.29 24.56 6.03
C ARG A 126 6.50 24.08 5.22
N GLY A 127 6.85 24.80 4.15
CA GLY A 127 8.16 24.68 3.50
C GLY A 127 8.25 23.88 2.19
N CYS A 128 7.15 23.39 1.62
CA CYS A 128 7.15 22.72 0.31
C CYS A 128 6.23 23.44 -0.69
N GLN A 129 6.55 23.34 -1.98
CA GLN A 129 5.66 23.77 -3.06
C GLN A 129 4.99 22.56 -3.69
N VAL A 130 3.79 22.77 -4.23
CA VAL A 130 3.10 21.77 -5.05
C VAL A 130 3.71 21.81 -6.44
N GLU A 131 4.24 20.68 -6.88
CA GLU A 131 4.68 20.46 -8.25
C GLU A 131 3.77 19.45 -8.94
N THR A 132 3.83 19.41 -10.27
CA THR A 132 3.05 18.45 -11.06
C THR A 132 3.99 17.64 -11.94
N ILE A 133 3.89 16.32 -11.85
CA ILE A 133 4.55 15.42 -12.78
C ILE A 133 3.52 14.86 -13.76
N SER A 134 3.88 14.80 -15.04
CA SER A 134 2.98 14.34 -16.10
C SER A 134 3.64 13.25 -16.95
N VAL A 135 2.87 12.20 -17.23
CA VAL A 135 3.15 11.27 -18.34
C VAL A 135 2.04 11.38 -19.38
N ARG A 136 2.23 10.76 -20.55
CA ARG A 136 1.28 10.79 -21.67
C ARG A 136 -0.18 10.48 -21.31
N ARG A 137 -0.44 9.77 -20.20
CA ARG A 137 -1.78 9.29 -19.81
C ARG A 137 -2.36 9.95 -18.56
N PHE A 138 -1.57 10.65 -17.75
CA PHE A 138 -2.04 11.25 -16.51
C PHE A 138 -1.04 12.29 -15.95
N SER A 139 -1.55 13.18 -15.10
CA SER A 139 -0.77 14.15 -14.33
C SER A 139 -1.09 13.96 -12.84
N VAL A 140 -0.08 14.08 -11.99
CA VAL A 140 -0.20 13.95 -10.53
C VAL A 140 0.53 15.11 -9.87
N ASP A 141 -0.15 15.75 -8.94
CA ASP A 141 0.44 16.77 -8.07
C ASP A 141 1.20 16.08 -6.91
N TYR A 142 2.37 16.61 -6.56
CA TYR A 142 3.23 16.08 -5.51
C TYR A 142 3.95 17.18 -4.73
N LEU A 143 4.43 16.83 -3.54
CA LEU A 143 5.37 17.61 -2.74
C LEU A 143 6.74 16.97 -2.80
N GLU A 144 7.76 17.74 -3.15
CA GLU A 144 9.14 17.29 -3.14
C GLU A 144 9.80 17.58 -1.79
N ILE A 145 10.49 16.58 -1.26
CA ILE A 145 11.37 16.68 -0.10
C ILE A 145 12.76 16.32 -0.59
N ASP A 146 13.68 17.27 -0.49
CA ASP A 146 15.09 17.11 -0.82
C ASP A 146 15.96 17.20 0.45
N HIS A 147 17.29 17.19 0.29
CA HIS A 147 18.25 17.28 1.39
C HIS A 147 18.14 18.53 2.26
N SER A 148 17.51 19.60 1.77
CA SER A 148 17.36 20.87 2.48
C SER A 148 16.00 21.01 3.18
N ASN A 149 15.07 20.11 2.92
CA ASN A 149 13.68 20.25 3.30
C ASN A 149 13.19 19.13 4.24
N SER A 150 12.19 19.47 5.04
CA SER A 150 11.38 18.50 5.76
C SER A 150 9.94 18.98 5.74
N LEU A 151 8.99 18.05 5.55
CA LEU A 151 7.58 18.38 5.59
C LEU A 151 7.03 17.96 6.95
N GLU A 152 6.39 18.89 7.65
CA GLU A 152 5.65 18.61 8.88
C GLU A 152 4.16 18.84 8.62
N VAL A 153 3.31 17.87 8.97
CA VAL A 153 1.87 17.88 8.70
C VAL A 153 1.12 17.48 9.95
N GLU A 154 0.12 18.29 10.32
CA GLU A 154 -0.83 17.92 11.36
C GLU A 154 -2.09 17.33 10.72
N LEU A 155 -2.46 16.11 11.12
CA LEU A 155 -3.59 15.36 10.59
C LEU A 155 -4.68 15.16 11.63
N ASP A 156 -5.94 15.37 11.25
CA ASP A 156 -7.11 15.00 12.06
C ASP A 156 -7.46 13.51 11.89
N GLY A 157 -6.55 12.64 12.32
CA GLY A 157 -6.68 11.20 12.16
C GLY A 157 -5.35 10.48 12.13
N PHE A 158 -5.38 9.17 11.88
CA PHE A 158 -4.17 8.36 11.76
C PHE A 158 -3.86 8.04 10.29
N PRO A 159 -2.61 8.21 9.82
CA PRO A 159 -2.25 7.84 8.47
C PRO A 159 -2.34 6.33 8.29
N ILE A 160 -3.05 5.90 7.26
CA ILE A 160 -3.14 4.48 6.89
C ILE A 160 -2.38 4.15 5.63
N CYS A 161 -2.13 5.16 4.78
CA CYS A 161 -1.35 4.97 3.56
C CYS A 161 -0.68 6.29 3.15
N ILE A 162 0.56 6.21 2.66
CA ILE A 162 1.27 7.33 2.04
C ILE A 162 1.49 6.98 0.56
N TYR A 163 1.19 7.91 -0.33
CA TYR A 163 1.37 7.74 -1.76
C TYR A 163 2.65 8.43 -2.20
N LEU A 164 3.65 7.63 -2.57
CA LEU A 164 4.99 8.08 -2.89
C LEU A 164 5.28 7.87 -4.38
N ALA A 165 5.99 8.81 -4.99
CA ALA A 165 6.61 8.56 -6.28
C ALA A 165 7.93 7.79 -6.08
N SER A 166 8.22 6.93 -7.04
CA SER A 166 9.47 6.22 -7.18
C SER A 166 10.06 6.50 -8.56
N ASP A 167 11.30 6.96 -8.61
CA ASP A 167 12.14 7.15 -9.79
C ASP A 167 13.62 6.86 -9.46
N LEU A 168 14.53 7.11 -10.39
CA LEU A 168 15.96 6.87 -10.14
C LEU A 168 16.57 7.77 -9.05
N LEU A 169 16.01 8.96 -8.84
CA LEU A 169 16.47 9.95 -7.86
C LEU A 169 15.76 9.79 -6.50
N SER A 170 14.81 8.85 -6.40
CA SER A 170 14.07 8.60 -5.17
C SER A 170 14.95 7.90 -4.15
N SER A 171 14.91 8.40 -2.92
CA SER A 171 15.60 7.82 -1.76
C SER A 171 14.64 7.44 -0.65
N ASN A 172 15.11 6.67 0.31
CA ASN A 172 14.31 6.18 1.42
C ASN A 172 13.73 7.35 2.23
N LEU A 173 12.50 7.18 2.71
CA LEU A 173 11.77 8.18 3.48
C LEU A 173 11.97 7.89 4.96
N ARG A 174 12.35 8.91 5.73
CA ARG A 174 12.20 8.91 7.19
C ARG A 174 10.85 9.53 7.53
N LEU A 175 10.01 8.73 8.17
CA LEU A 175 8.70 9.13 8.66
C LEU A 175 8.72 9.18 10.19
N SER A 176 8.46 10.34 10.78
CA SER A 176 8.15 10.46 12.20
C SER A 176 6.64 10.53 12.39
N ILE A 177 6.10 9.71 13.28
CA ILE A 177 4.69 9.72 13.68
C ILE A 177 4.63 9.97 15.18
N ASN A 178 4.16 11.16 15.57
CA ASN A 178 4.11 11.59 16.97
C ASN A 178 5.46 11.41 17.72
N GLY A 179 6.59 11.57 17.02
CA GLY A 179 7.94 11.44 17.56
C GLY A 179 8.58 10.05 17.42
N ASN A 180 7.84 9.03 16.94
CA ASN A 180 8.42 7.72 16.64
C ASN A 180 8.89 7.68 15.20
N GLU A 181 10.14 7.29 14.96
CA GLU A 181 10.76 7.33 13.63
C GLU A 181 10.78 5.98 12.94
N TYR A 182 10.50 5.99 11.64
CA TYR A 182 10.45 4.83 10.77
C TYR A 182 11.15 5.15 9.45
N ALA A 183 12.06 4.28 9.04
CA ALA A 183 12.66 4.31 7.72
C ALA A 183 11.80 3.48 6.76
N ILE A 184 11.39 4.04 5.63
CA ILE A 184 10.50 3.41 4.64
C ILE A 184 11.20 3.40 3.28
N ALA A 185 11.23 2.24 2.62
CA ALA A 185 11.74 2.14 1.27
C ALA A 185 10.77 2.80 0.27
N THR A 186 11.30 3.62 -0.62
CA THR A 186 10.50 4.36 -1.62
C THR A 186 10.85 3.98 -3.05
N LYS A 187 11.96 3.26 -3.25
CA LYS A 187 12.42 2.82 -4.56
C LYS A 187 11.84 1.47 -4.96
N HIS A 188 10.96 1.49 -5.95
CA HIS A 188 10.39 0.31 -6.57
C HIS A 188 11.37 -0.35 -7.55
N ARG A 189 11.41 -1.68 -7.59
CA ARG A 189 12.34 -2.51 -8.39
C ARG A 189 12.22 -2.25 -9.89
N ASP A 190 11.03 -1.93 -10.38
CA ASP A 190 10.78 -1.67 -11.81
C ASP A 190 11.02 -0.22 -12.25
N CYS A 191 11.56 0.65 -11.38
CA CYS A 191 11.92 2.00 -11.78
C CYS A 191 13.11 2.00 -12.74
N GLN A 192 12.80 2.03 -14.03
CA GLN A 192 13.76 2.23 -15.11
C GLN A 192 14.08 3.71 -15.32
N GLU A 193 15.20 3.98 -15.99
CA GLU A 193 15.58 5.33 -16.41
C GLU A 193 14.48 6.03 -17.21
N GLY A 194 14.19 7.28 -16.85
CA GLY A 194 13.15 8.10 -17.49
C GLY A 194 11.71 7.72 -17.15
N LYS A 195 11.48 6.81 -16.20
CA LYS A 195 10.13 6.43 -15.75
C LYS A 195 9.95 6.73 -14.26
N PHE A 196 8.70 7.01 -13.87
CA PHE A 196 8.29 7.08 -12.48
C PHE A 196 7.04 6.24 -12.25
N MET A 197 6.87 5.77 -11.02
CA MET A 197 5.67 5.07 -10.56
C MET A 197 5.19 5.70 -9.27
N PHE A 198 3.87 5.76 -9.06
CA PHE A 198 3.30 6.09 -7.76
C PHE A 198 2.88 4.81 -7.07
N THR A 199 3.35 4.64 -5.84
CA THR A 199 3.06 3.46 -5.03
C THR A 199 2.40 3.88 -3.73
N SER A 200 1.40 3.12 -3.33
CA SER A 200 0.76 3.21 -2.02
C SER A 200 1.58 2.43 -0.99
N VAL A 201 2.11 3.10 0.02
CA VAL A 201 2.77 2.47 1.17
C VAL A 201 1.73 2.34 2.29
N PRO A 202 1.23 1.13 2.61
CA PRO A 202 0.20 0.95 3.62
C PRO A 202 0.80 0.97 5.03
N ILE A 203 0.71 2.13 5.69
CA ILE A 203 1.26 2.37 7.02
C ILE A 203 0.61 1.50 8.09
N VAL A 204 -0.67 1.15 7.92
CA VAL A 204 -1.39 0.24 8.81
C VAL A 204 -0.84 -1.18 8.83
N LEU A 205 0.01 -1.59 7.89
CA LEU A 205 0.56 -2.95 7.88
C LEU A 205 1.89 -3.05 8.64
N ASN A 206 2.40 -1.93 9.17
CA ASN A 206 3.59 -1.94 10.00
C ASN A 206 3.18 -2.03 11.49
N GLU A 207 3.42 -3.18 12.11
CA GLU A 207 3.06 -3.42 13.51
C GLU A 207 3.67 -2.39 14.49
N SER A 208 4.90 -1.95 14.23
CA SER A 208 5.57 -0.94 15.07
C SER A 208 4.94 0.44 14.91
N ILE A 209 4.35 0.73 13.75
CA ILE A 209 3.57 1.95 13.52
C ILE A 209 2.16 1.82 14.11
N MET A 210 1.53 0.64 14.01
CA MET A 210 0.22 0.39 14.62
C MET A 210 0.23 0.54 16.14
N GLN A 211 1.38 0.30 16.79
CA GLN A 211 1.56 0.52 18.23
C GLN A 211 1.62 2.00 18.64
N VAL A 212 1.75 2.94 17.69
CA VAL A 212 1.78 4.37 18.01
C VAL A 212 0.42 4.80 18.56
N PRO A 213 0.37 5.42 19.75
CA PRO A 213 -0.89 5.87 20.33
C PRO A 213 -1.65 6.82 19.40
N LEU A 214 -2.87 6.43 19.05
CA LEU A 214 -3.79 7.25 18.28
C LEU A 214 -4.16 8.51 19.06
N ARG A 215 -3.59 9.65 18.65
CA ARG A 215 -3.94 10.98 19.16
C ARG A 215 -5.05 11.58 18.29
N LYS A 216 -5.81 12.54 18.84
CA LYS A 216 -6.82 13.30 18.08
C LYS A 216 -6.22 14.00 16.86
N LYS A 217 -4.98 14.47 17.02
CA LYS A 217 -4.14 15.06 16.00
C LYS A 217 -2.85 14.25 15.89
N CYS A 218 -2.50 13.84 14.68
CA CYS A 218 -1.28 13.11 14.40
C CYS A 218 -0.28 14.06 13.74
N LEU A 219 0.89 14.21 14.36
CA LEU A 219 1.98 14.97 13.78
C LEU A 219 2.83 14.03 12.94
N LEU A 220 2.89 14.29 11.64
CA LEU A 220 3.79 13.60 10.72
C LEU A 220 4.95 14.51 10.37
N LYS A 221 6.16 13.96 10.41
CA LYS A 221 7.34 14.61 9.84
C LYS A 221 7.97 13.70 8.81
N PHE A 222 8.24 14.26 7.64
CA PHE A 222 8.86 13.57 6.52
C PHE A 222 10.23 14.21 6.25
N SER A 223 11.25 13.39 6.12
CA SER A 223 12.60 13.80 5.70
C SER A 223 13.27 12.66 4.92
N LEU A 224 14.42 12.93 4.30
CA LEU A 224 15.23 11.88 3.71
C LEU A 224 15.78 10.95 4.80
N GLU A 225 15.79 9.65 4.54
CA GLU A 225 16.39 8.65 5.42
C GLU A 225 17.89 8.55 5.20
N GLN A 226 18.67 8.58 6.29
CA GLN A 226 20.14 8.52 6.25
C GLN A 226 20.73 7.20 6.78
N SER A 227 19.90 6.30 7.32
CA SER A 227 20.31 5.01 7.85
C SER A 227 20.15 3.89 6.82
N SER A 228 20.88 2.79 7.03
CA SER A 228 20.93 1.64 6.13
C SER A 228 19.80 0.62 6.31
N ARG A 229 18.91 0.80 7.29
CA ARG A 229 17.84 -0.17 7.59
C ARG A 229 16.49 0.49 7.38
N CYS A 230 15.78 0.06 6.34
CA CYS A 230 14.43 0.51 6.07
C CYS A 230 13.42 -0.64 6.08
N TRP A 231 12.17 -0.28 6.32
CA TRP A 231 11.03 -1.15 6.11
C TRP A 231 10.70 -1.17 4.61
N GLU A 232 10.83 -2.34 4.00
CA GLU A 232 10.56 -2.58 2.58
C GLU A 232 9.18 -3.21 2.42
N PHE A 233 8.40 -2.67 1.48
CA PHE A 233 7.16 -3.27 0.99
C PHE A 233 7.47 -4.08 -0.28
N ASP A 234 6.57 -4.98 -0.69
CA ASP A 234 6.70 -5.80 -1.91
C ASP A 234 7.29 -5.00 -3.09
N CYS A 235 8.30 -5.57 -3.74
CA CYS A 235 9.01 -5.01 -4.88
C CYS A 235 9.85 -3.75 -4.62
N PHE A 236 10.08 -3.30 -3.39
CA PHE A 236 11.05 -2.23 -3.12
C PHE A 236 12.49 -2.73 -3.01
N GLN A 237 13.48 -1.85 -3.20
CA GLN A 237 14.91 -2.14 -3.02
C GLN A 237 15.59 -1.03 -2.22
N SER A 238 16.17 -1.39 -1.08
CA SER A 238 16.88 -0.50 -0.15
C SER A 238 18.33 -0.22 -0.51
N ASN A 239 18.98 -1.13 -1.24
CA ASN A 239 20.44 -1.15 -1.44
C ASN A 239 20.93 -0.36 -2.66
N VAL A 240 20.26 0.74 -3.03
CA VAL A 240 20.72 1.57 -4.17
C VAL A 240 21.52 2.77 -3.64
N PRO A 241 22.77 2.98 -4.10
CA PRO A 241 23.59 4.09 -3.64
C PRO A 241 22.95 5.45 -3.88
N SER A 242 23.10 6.36 -2.92
CA SER A 242 22.57 7.71 -2.98
C SER A 242 23.23 8.54 -4.08
N SER A 243 22.47 8.97 -5.08
CA SER A 243 22.90 10.05 -5.97
C SER A 243 22.67 11.37 -5.25
N GLY A 244 23.68 12.19 -4.98
CA GLY A 244 23.61 13.41 -4.12
C GLY A 244 22.53 14.49 -4.44
N GLN A 245 21.60 14.22 -5.35
CA GLN A 245 20.33 14.93 -5.59
C GLN A 245 19.11 14.08 -5.21
N GLU A 246 19.24 13.27 -4.15
CA GLU A 246 18.12 12.45 -3.68
C GLU A 246 16.91 13.27 -3.26
N ARG A 247 15.74 12.67 -3.45
CA ARG A 247 14.47 13.26 -3.07
C ARG A 247 13.43 12.21 -2.70
N VAL A 248 12.36 12.66 -2.05
CA VAL A 248 11.11 11.92 -1.87
C VAL A 248 9.98 12.79 -2.40
N ARG A 249 9.06 12.18 -3.17
CA ARG A 249 7.89 12.88 -3.68
C ARG A 249 6.62 12.27 -3.11
N ILE A 250 5.80 13.10 -2.48
CA ILE A 250 4.56 12.68 -1.81
C ILE A 250 3.36 13.23 -2.58
N ALA A 251 2.53 12.35 -3.13
CA ALA A 251 1.29 12.75 -3.82
C ALA A 251 0.10 12.94 -2.87
N GLY A 252 0.12 12.25 -1.73
CA GLY A 252 -0.96 12.35 -0.76
C GLY A 252 -0.87 11.33 0.36
N ILE A 253 -1.83 11.43 1.28
CA ILE A 253 -1.95 10.57 2.45
C ILE A 253 -3.41 10.16 2.62
N ALA A 254 -3.67 8.87 2.77
CA ALA A 254 -4.96 8.38 3.26
C ALA A 254 -4.93 8.28 4.78
N THR A 255 -5.99 8.74 5.43
CA THR A 255 -6.11 8.84 6.89
C THR A 255 -7.43 8.27 7.36
N VAL A 256 -7.46 7.65 8.55
CA VAL A 256 -8.71 7.26 9.21
C VAL A 256 -9.03 8.25 10.34
N PRO A 257 -10.30 8.58 10.58
CA PRO A 257 -10.69 9.43 11.71
C PRO A 257 -10.24 8.83 13.05
N SER A 258 -9.84 9.69 14.00
CA SER A 258 -9.45 9.27 15.36
C SER A 258 -10.58 8.58 16.15
N SER A 259 -11.82 8.69 15.69
CA SER A 259 -13.01 8.00 16.24
C SER A 259 -13.13 6.54 15.83
N PHE A 260 -12.27 6.03 14.93
CA PHE A 260 -12.30 4.65 14.43
C PHE A 260 -11.75 3.62 15.45
N ARG A 261 -12.22 3.72 16.69
CA ARG A 261 -11.54 3.28 17.91
C ARG A 261 -11.72 1.81 18.30
N THR A 262 -12.13 0.92 17.41
CA THR A 262 -12.39 -0.47 17.80
C THR A 262 -11.43 -1.44 17.15
N ARG A 263 -10.30 -1.63 17.84
CA ARG A 263 -9.36 -2.75 17.74
C ARG A 263 -8.82 -2.98 16.33
N ILE A 264 -7.69 -2.34 16.04
CA ILE A 264 -6.64 -3.05 15.30
C ILE A 264 -5.95 -3.90 16.37
#